data_AF-A0A450YPL5-F1
#
_entry.id   AF-A0A450YPL5-F1
#
_cell.length_a   1.000
_cell.length_b   1.000
_cell.length_c   1.000
_cell.angle_alpha   90.00
_cell.angle_beta   90.00
_cell.angle_gamma   90.00
#
_symmetry.space_group_name_H-M   'P 1'
#
loop_
_entity.id
_entity.type
_entity.pdbx_description
1 polymer ?
#
loop_
_entity_poly.entity_id
_entity_poly.type
_entity_poly.pdbx_seq_one_letter_code
_entity_poly.pdbx_strand_id
1 'polypeptide(L)'
;MEKKYPGVEHLKIAVMGCVVNGPGESKQADIGIALPGKMERPIAPVYLEGEWYRDLKGKGISEQFLEILEEYVEKRFGRIRSGDEEREERKTWFFGEKGSIS
;
A
#
# COMPACT_ATOMS: atom_id res chain seq x y z
N MET A 1 -12.18 -1.30 -0.68
CA MET A 1 -10.92 -0.71 -0.16
C MET A 1 -10.89 0.80 -0.35
N GLU A 2 -11.22 1.33 -1.53
CA GLU A 2 -11.18 2.79 -1.81
C GLU A 2 -11.91 3.67 -0.77
N LYS A 3 -13.11 3.28 -0.31
CA LYS A 3 -13.83 4.04 0.73
C LYS A 3 -13.09 4.14 2.08
N LYS A 4 -12.18 3.20 2.38
CA LYS A 4 -11.42 3.14 3.63
C LYS A 4 -10.04 3.81 3.49
N TYR A 5 -9.47 3.78 2.29
CA TYR A 5 -8.14 4.32 1.97
C TYR A 5 -8.24 5.14 0.67
N PRO A 6 -8.60 6.43 0.73
CA PRO A 6 -8.61 7.26 -0.47
C PRO A 6 -7.21 7.33 -1.09
N GLY A 7 -7.12 7.23 -2.42
CA GLY A 7 -5.85 7.19 -3.16
C GLY A 7 -5.23 5.80 -3.31
N VAL A 8 -5.80 4.77 -2.69
CA VAL A 8 -5.33 3.36 -2.84
C VAL A 8 -5.48 2.85 -4.27
N GLU A 9 -6.37 3.44 -5.07
CA GLU A 9 -6.54 3.15 -6.50
C GLU A 9 -5.30 3.45 -7.33
N HIS A 10 -4.36 4.23 -6.81
CA HIS A 10 -3.07 4.52 -7.44
C HIS A 10 -1.95 3.56 -7.03
N LEU A 11 -2.22 2.62 -6.10
CA LEU A 11 -1.24 1.65 -5.63
C LEU A 11 -0.89 0.65 -6.73
N LYS A 12 0.40 0.50 -7.03
CA LYS A 12 0.92 -0.47 -7.99
C LYS A 12 1.49 -1.68 -7.26
N ILE A 13 0.87 -2.84 -7.47
CA ILE A 13 1.28 -4.12 -6.88
C ILE A 13 1.83 -5.03 -7.98
N ALA A 14 2.99 -5.65 -7.75
CA ALA A 14 3.56 -6.65 -8.65
C ALA A 14 3.60 -8.05 -8.01
N VAL A 15 3.11 -9.07 -8.72
CA VAL A 15 3.23 -10.48 -8.33
C VAL A 15 3.86 -11.25 -9.48
N MET A 16 5.11 -11.68 -9.30
CA MET A 16 5.86 -12.37 -10.36
C MET A 16 6.11 -13.84 -10.00
N GLY A 17 5.96 -14.74 -10.97
CA GLY A 17 6.12 -16.19 -10.79
C GLY A 17 7.56 -16.73 -10.92
N CYS A 18 8.55 -15.86 -11.16
CA CYS A 18 9.97 -16.21 -11.16
C CYS A 18 10.84 -14.94 -11.11
N VAL A 19 11.98 -14.96 -10.40
CA VAL A 19 12.90 -13.83 -10.15
C VAL A 19 13.43 -13.14 -11.43
N VAL A 20 13.36 -13.81 -12.59
CA VAL A 20 14.08 -13.44 -13.82
C VAL A 20 13.56 -12.18 -14.50
N ASN A 21 12.33 -11.73 -14.21
CA ASN A 21 11.80 -10.44 -14.68
C ASN A 21 11.98 -9.30 -13.66
N GLY A 22 12.66 -9.58 -12.54
CA GLY A 22 12.56 -8.82 -11.31
C GLY A 22 13.05 -7.36 -11.28
N PRO A 23 14.16 -6.94 -11.93
CA PRO A 23 14.70 -5.60 -11.64
C PRO A 23 13.98 -4.45 -12.37
N GLY A 24 13.30 -4.70 -13.49
CA GLY A 24 12.66 -3.66 -14.33
C GLY A 24 11.24 -3.31 -13.90
N GLU A 25 10.37 -4.31 -13.69
CA GLU A 25 8.96 -4.10 -13.34
C GLU A 25 8.76 -3.83 -11.84
N SER A 26 9.55 -4.45 -10.96
CA SER A 26 9.42 -4.27 -9.50
C SER A 26 9.90 -2.90 -9.01
N LYS A 27 10.76 -2.21 -9.78
CA LYS A 27 11.16 -0.82 -9.50
C LYS A 27 10.05 0.20 -9.75
N GLN A 28 9.04 -0.19 -10.54
CA GLN A 28 7.91 0.69 -10.85
C GLN A 28 6.68 0.39 -9.97
N ALA A 29 6.73 -0.68 -9.17
CA ALA A 29 5.70 -1.05 -8.23
C ALA A 29 5.98 -0.44 -6.85
N ASP A 30 4.92 -0.05 -6.15
CA ASP A 30 5.01 0.41 -4.76
C ASP A 30 5.32 -0.77 -3.82
N ILE A 31 4.82 -1.96 -4.16
CA ILE A 31 5.08 -3.22 -3.44
C ILE A 31 5.07 -4.39 -4.41
N GLY A 32 5.97 -5.35 -4.22
CA GLY A 32 6.00 -6.56 -5.04
C GLY A 32 6.56 -7.80 -4.36
N ILE A 33 6.20 -8.97 -4.87
CA ILE A 33 6.69 -10.28 -4.43
C ILE A 33 7.13 -11.12 -5.63
N ALA A 34 8.28 -11.79 -5.50
CA ALA A 34 8.71 -12.84 -6.43
C ALA A 34 8.43 -14.20 -5.80
N LEU A 35 7.44 -14.93 -6.31
CA LEU A 35 7.11 -16.26 -5.83
C LEU A 35 8.13 -17.29 -6.34
N PRO A 36 8.47 -18.30 -5.52
CA PRO A 36 9.40 -19.34 -5.94
C PRO A 36 8.78 -20.22 -7.03
N GLY A 37 9.53 -20.47 -8.10
CA GLY A 37 9.19 -21.50 -9.07
C GLY A 37 9.26 -22.92 -8.48
N LYS A 38 8.67 -23.89 -9.18
CA LYS A 38 8.53 -25.29 -8.73
C LYS A 38 9.88 -25.98 -8.38
N MET A 39 10.99 -25.50 -8.94
CA MET A 39 12.34 -26.03 -8.72
C MET A 39 13.26 -25.07 -7.94
N GLU A 40 12.73 -23.96 -7.44
CA GLU A 40 13.50 -22.95 -6.73
C GLU A 40 13.46 -23.16 -5.22
N ARG A 41 14.39 -22.51 -4.49
CA ARG A 41 14.33 -22.48 -3.02
C ARG A 41 12.99 -21.86 -2.60
N PRO A 42 12.31 -22.35 -1.55
CA PRO A 42 11.00 -21.88 -1.11
C PRO A 42 11.11 -20.53 -0.37
N ILE A 43 11.64 -19.54 -1.07
CA ILE A 43 11.94 -18.20 -0.60
C ILE A 43 11.28 -17.24 -1.58
N ALA A 44 10.46 -16.34 -1.08
CA ALA A 44 9.83 -15.28 -1.86
C ALA A 44 10.32 -13.91 -1.34
N PRO A 45 11.25 -13.25 -2.04
CA PRO A 45 11.66 -11.90 -1.67
C PRO A 45 10.51 -10.91 -1.92
N VAL A 46 10.33 -10.00 -0.97
CA VAL A 46 9.38 -8.88 -1.03
C VAL A 46 10.16 -7.59 -1.19
N TYR A 47 9.66 -6.73 -2.07
CA TYR A 47 10.21 -5.42 -2.38
C TYR A 47 9.18 -4.33 -2.06
N LEU A 48 9.64 -3.20 -1.53
CA LEU A 48 8.86 -1.99 -1.31
C LEU A 48 9.55 -0.84 -2.03
N GLU A 49 8.83 -0.16 -2.90
CA GLU A 49 9.33 1.01 -3.66
C GLU A 49 10.66 0.73 -4.41
N GLY A 50 10.79 -0.49 -4.92
CA GLY A 50 11.98 -0.96 -5.64
C GLY A 50 13.13 -1.44 -4.75
N GLU A 51 13.05 -1.30 -3.43
CA GLU A 51 14.06 -1.73 -2.47
C GLU A 51 13.69 -3.08 -1.84
N TRP A 52 14.69 -3.93 -1.58
CA TRP A 52 14.46 -5.20 -0.88
C TRP A 52 14.01 -4.94 0.56
N TYR A 53 12.90 -5.58 0.96
CA TYR A 53 12.33 -5.42 2.30
C TYR A 53 12.63 -6.61 3.20
N ARG A 54 12.16 -7.81 2.81
CA ARG A 54 12.45 -9.07 3.51
C ARG A 54 12.13 -10.28 2.63
N ASP A 55 12.64 -11.44 3.05
CA ASP A 55 12.30 -12.72 2.45
C ASP A 55 11.16 -13.41 3.23
N LEU A 56 10.14 -13.89 2.52
CA LEU A 56 9.12 -14.80 3.04
C LEU A 56 9.50 -16.25 2.75
N LYS A 57 9.25 -17.15 3.70
CA LYS A 57 9.65 -18.56 3.61
C LYS A 57 8.59 -19.47 4.20
N GLY A 58 8.61 -20.73 3.76
CA GLY A 58 7.77 -21.78 4.33
C GLY A 58 6.33 -21.76 3.80
N LYS A 59 5.40 -22.26 4.61
CA LYS A 59 3.97 -22.30 4.28
C LYS A 59 3.36 -20.93 4.53
N GLY A 60 2.36 -20.57 3.73
CA GLY A 60 1.59 -19.34 3.92
C GLY A 60 2.29 -18.06 3.46
N ILE A 61 3.05 -18.11 2.36
CA ILE A 61 3.70 -16.94 1.75
C ILE A 61 2.65 -15.91 1.32
N SER A 62 1.50 -16.37 0.83
CA SER A 62 0.40 -15.50 0.39
C SER A 62 -0.19 -14.70 1.54
N GLU A 63 -0.46 -15.33 2.68
CA GLU A 63 -1.01 -14.70 3.87
C GLU A 63 -0.02 -13.69 4.45
N GLN A 64 1.25 -14.08 4.59
CA GLN A 64 2.31 -13.17 5.04
C GLN A 64 2.49 -11.97 4.10
N PHE A 65 2.29 -12.15 2.78
CA PHE A 65 2.36 -11.04 1.83
C PHE A 65 1.15 -10.11 1.96
N LEU A 66 -0.06 -10.65 2.17
CA LEU A 66 -1.26 -9.86 2.43
C LEU A 66 -1.11 -9.00 3.68
N GLU A 67 -0.53 -9.53 4.77
CA GLU A 67 -0.23 -8.76 5.98
C GLU A 67 0.69 -7.57 5.70
N ILE A 68 1.79 -7.79 4.94
CA ILE A 68 2.70 -6.70 4.56
C ILE A 68 1.99 -5.66 3.70
N LEU A 69 1.15 -6.11 2.76
CA LEU A 69 0.39 -5.22 1.89
C LEU A 69 -0.59 -4.35 2.69
N GLU A 70 -1.32 -4.94 3.63
CA GLU A 70 -2.24 -4.21 4.50
C GLU A 70 -1.50 -3.18 5.36
N GLU A 71 -0.38 -3.56 5.98
CA GLU A 71 0.46 -2.64 6.72
C GLU A 71 0.98 -1.49 5.86
N TYR A 72 1.40 -1.79 4.63
CA TYR A 72 1.91 -0.80 3.69
C TYR A 72 0.81 0.20 3.30
N VAL A 73 -0.39 -0.30 2.97
CA VAL A 73 -1.55 0.54 2.65
C VAL A 73 -1.93 1.42 3.83
N GLU A 74 -1.98 0.87 5.04
CA GLU A 74 -2.29 1.64 6.25
C GLU A 74 -1.26 2.75 6.50
N LYS A 75 0.04 2.45 6.36
CA LYS A 75 1.12 3.43 6.53
C LYS A 75 1.07 4.54 5.49
N ARG A 76 0.77 4.21 4.23
CA ARG A 76 0.81 5.14 3.09
C ARG A 76 -0.48 5.95 2.93
N PHE A 77 -1.65 5.35 3.13
CA PHE A 77 -2.96 5.96 2.86
C PHE A 77 -3.82 6.15 4.11
N GLY A 78 -3.51 5.52 5.26
CA GLY A 78 -4.33 5.59 6.47
C GLY A 78 -4.41 6.97 7.12
N ARG A 79 -3.42 7.85 6.89
CA ARG A 79 -3.41 9.22 7.44
C ARG A 79 -4.29 10.23 6.70
N ILE A 80 -4.73 9.91 5.48
CA ILE A 80 -5.49 10.88 4.65
C ILE A 80 -6.84 11.23 5.32
N ARG A 81 -7.40 10.33 6.14
CA ARG A 81 -8.59 10.62 6.97
C ARG A 81 -8.41 11.79 7.93
N SER A 82 -7.30 11.89 8.66
CA SER A 82 -7.14 12.92 9.69
C SER A 82 -7.00 14.34 9.11
N GLY A 83 -6.45 14.46 7.89
CA GLY A 83 -6.29 15.76 7.24
C GLY A 83 -7.57 16.27 6.56
N ASP A 84 -8.37 15.37 6.00
CA ASP A 84 -9.60 15.74 5.29
C ASP A 84 -10.78 15.94 6.24
N GLU A 85 -10.96 15.10 7.28
CA GLU A 85 -11.99 15.31 8.32
C GLU A 85 -11.77 16.67 9.04
N GLU A 86 -10.54 16.98 9.44
CA GLU A 86 -10.21 18.26 10.11
C GLU A 86 -10.41 19.47 9.17
N ARG A 87 -10.12 19.33 7.87
CA ARG A 87 -10.31 20.40 6.88
C ARG A 87 -11.79 20.63 6.55
N GLU A 88 -12.62 19.59 6.58
CA GLU A 88 -14.06 19.65 6.36
C GLU A 88 -14.80 20.20 7.59
N GLU A 89 -14.39 19.83 8.80
CA GLU A 89 -14.88 20.43 10.06
C GLU A 89 -14.54 21.92 10.14
N ARG A 90 -13.30 22.31 9.77
CA ARG A 90 -12.90 23.73 9.73
C ARG A 90 -13.67 24.53 8.69
N LYS A 91 -14.03 23.96 7.54
CA LYS A 91 -14.91 24.61 6.55
C LYS A 91 -16.33 24.79 7.09
N THR A 92 -16.83 23.82 7.84
CA THR A 92 -18.17 23.85 8.46
C THR A 92 -18.28 24.98 9.49
N TRP A 93 -17.26 25.19 10.32
CA TRP A 93 -17.18 26.35 11.22
C TRP A 93 -17.01 27.68 10.49
N PHE A 94 -16.15 27.75 9.48
CA PHE A 94 -15.87 29.01 8.76
C PHE A 94 -17.08 29.56 7.98
N PHE A 95 -17.97 28.69 7.51
CA PHE A 95 -19.18 29.10 6.81
C PHE A 95 -20.37 29.37 7.76
N GLY A 96 -20.35 28.79 8.97
CA GLY A 96 -21.41 28.93 9.98
C GLY A 96 -21.41 30.24 10.78
N GLU A 97 -20.29 30.98 10.84
CA GLU A 97 -20.20 32.24 11.63
C GLU A 97 -20.47 33.52 10.82
N LYS A 98 -20.70 33.45 9.51
CA LYS A 98 -20.97 34.61 8.65
C LYS A 98 -22.46 34.98 8.58
N GLY A 99 -23.18 34.84 9.69
CA GLY A 99 -24.63 34.96 9.74
C GLY A 99 -25.17 35.67 10.98
N SER A 100 -24.59 36.81 11.40
CA SER A 100 -25.36 37.90 12.02
C SER A 100 -24.50 39.18 12.12
N ILE A 101 -24.52 39.99 11.06
CA ILE A 101 -24.37 41.44 11.20
C ILE A 101 -25.76 42.00 10.98
N SER A 102 -26.46 42.28 12.08
CA SER A 102 -27.59 43.20 12.23
C SER A 102 -27.89 43.28 13.72
#